data_AF-A0A518ITH9-F1
#
_entry.id   AF-A0A518ITH9-F1
#
_cell.length_a   1.000
_cell.length_b   1.000
_cell.length_c   1.000
_cell.angle_alpha   90.00
_cell.angle_beta   90.00
_cell.angle_gamma   90.00
#
_symmetry.space_group_name_H-M   'P 1'
#
loop_
_entity.id
_entity.type
_entity.pdbx_description
1 polymer ?
#
loop_
_entity_poly.entity_id
_entity_poly.type
_entity_poly.pdbx_seq_one_letter_code
_entity_poly.pdbx_strand_id
1 'polypeptide(L)' 'MKTSKAETRLIDTPAGAFAALISARRSGDRMLERDMILTLRQRFGVEVTFGTTDQPEVPANG' A
#
# COMPACT_ATOMS: atom_id res chain seq x y z
N MET A 1 30.56 -16.74 17.44
CA MET A 1 29.22 -16.20 17.16
C MET A 1 29.37 -15.09 16.13
N LYS A 2 28.86 -15.25 14.91
CA LYS A 2 28.83 -14.16 13.92
C LYS A 2 27.39 -13.63 13.86
N THR A 3 27.21 -12.38 14.24
CA THR A 3 25.96 -11.65 14.14
C THR A 3 25.61 -11.35 12.68
N SER A 4 24.34 -11.60 12.37
CA SER A 4 23.46 -10.80 11.51
C SER A 4 23.96 -10.38 10.12
N LYS A 5 23.52 -11.10 9.08
CA LYS A 5 22.98 -10.42 7.91
C LYS A 5 21.52 -10.14 8.23
N ALA A 6 21.17 -8.86 8.36
CA ALA A 6 19.79 -8.42 8.45
C ALA A 6 19.05 -8.92 7.20
N GLU A 7 18.16 -9.90 7.37
CA GLU A 7 17.08 -10.15 6.42
C GLU A 7 16.16 -8.95 6.52
N THR A 8 16.33 -7.97 5.64
CA THR A 8 15.33 -6.91 5.48
C THR A 8 14.09 -7.58 4.91
N ARG A 9 13.09 -7.84 5.76
CA ARG A 9 11.80 -8.33 5.27
C ARG A 9 11.23 -7.22 4.40
N LEU A 10 10.61 -7.56 3.27
CA LEU A 10 10.14 -6.57 2.29
C LEU A 10 9.33 -5.44 2.96
N ILE A 11 8.52 -5.79 3.96
CA ILE A 11 7.68 -4.88 4.76
C ILE A 11 8.44 -3.89 5.67
N ASP A 12 9.74 -4.08 5.88
CA ASP A 12 10.59 -3.16 6.65
C ASP A 12 11.00 -1.94 5.81
N THR A 13 10.61 -1.91 4.54
CA THR A 13 10.80 -0.76 3.65
C THR A 13 9.45 -0.14 3.28
N PRO A 14 9.39 1.19 3.08
CA PRO A 14 8.17 1.84 2.59
C PRO A 14 7.69 1.23 1.27
N ALA A 15 8.61 0.93 0.35
CA ALA A 15 8.30 0.35 -0.94
C ALA A 15 7.64 -1.04 -0.83
N GLY A 16 8.13 -1.89 0.07
CA GLY A 16 7.53 -3.21 0.25
C GLY A 16 6.17 -3.16 0.96
N ALA A 17 5.98 -2.25 1.91
CA ALA A 17 4.65 -2.00 2.48
C ALA A 17 3.66 -1.47 1.42
N PHE A 18 4.13 -0.64 0.49
CA PHE A 18 3.32 -0.15 -0.63
C PHE A 18 2.97 -1.26 -1.64
N ALA A 19 3.93 -2.10 -1.99
CA ALA A 19 3.70 -3.25 -2.88
C ALA A 19 2.72 -4.27 -2.26
N ALA A 20 2.85 -4.52 -0.97
CA ALA A 20 1.91 -5.35 -0.21
C ALA A 20 0.50 -4.74 -0.18
N LEU A 21 0.39 -3.42 0.00
CA LEU A 21 -0.89 -2.71 -0.05
C LEU A 21 -1.61 -2.88 -1.40
N ILE A 22 -0.91 -2.65 -2.51
CA ILE A 22 -1.47 -2.82 -3.86
C ILE A 22 -1.90 -4.28 -4.07
N SER A 23 -1.07 -5.23 -3.62
CA SER A 23 -1.35 -6.65 -3.75
C SER A 23 -2.59 -7.07 -2.94
N ALA A 24 -2.70 -6.60 -1.69
CA ALA A 24 -3.84 -6.83 -0.81
C ALA A 24 -5.13 -6.29 -1.41
N ARG A 25 -5.09 -5.08 -1.98
CA ARG A 25 -6.26 -4.49 -2.64
C ARG A 25 -6.67 -5.26 -3.90
N ARG A 26 -5.71 -5.78 -4.67
CA ARG A 26 -5.97 -6.63 -5.84
C ARG A 26 -6.55 -7.99 -5.47
N SER A 27 -6.11 -8.59 -4.36
CA SER A 27 -6.66 -9.85 -3.86
C SER A 27 -7.98 -9.69 -3.10
N GLY A 28 -8.35 -8.45 -2.75
CA GLY A 28 -9.51 -8.17 -1.91
C GLY A 28 -9.28 -8.46 -0.43
N ASP A 29 -8.04 -8.66 0.01
CA ASP A 29 -7.68 -8.89 1.40
C ASP A 29 -7.75 -7.57 2.20
N ARG A 30 -8.93 -7.31 2.76
CA ARG A 30 -9.22 -6.10 3.53
C ARG A 30 -8.39 -5.99 4.82
N MET A 31 -8.01 -7.12 5.42
CA MET A 31 -7.23 -7.12 6.67
C MET A 31 -5.80 -6.70 6.37
N LEU A 32 -5.19 -7.32 5.37
CA LEU A 32 -3.84 -6.96 4.93
C LEU A 32 -3.79 -5.54 4.36
N GLU A 33 -4.80 -5.12 3.60
CA GLU A 33 -4.91 -3.74 3.08
C GLU A 33 -4.85 -2.71 4.22
N ARG A 34 -5.69 -2.89 5.25
CA ARG A 34 -5.72 -2.01 6.42
C ARG A 34 -4.41 -2.03 7.20
N ASP A 35 -3.83 -3.19 7.42
CA ASP A 35 -2.56 -3.33 8.13
C ASP A 35 -1.42 -2.61 7.40
N MET A 36 -1.39 -2.69 6.06
CA MET A 36 -0.39 -1.99 5.26
C MET A 36 -0.60 -0.48 5.24
N ILE A 37 -1.84 0.01 5.20
CA ILE A 37 -2.15 1.45 5.35
C ILE A 37 -1.66 1.96 6.72
N LEU A 38 -1.94 1.23 7.80
CA LEU A 38 -1.46 1.60 9.14
C LEU A 38 0.06 1.57 9.23
N THR A 39 0.70 0.56 8.65
CA THR A 39 2.17 0.44 8.60
C THR A 39 2.79 1.63 7.89
N LEU A 40 2.27 2.00 6.70
CA LEU A 40 2.71 3.16 5.93
C LEU A 40 2.59 4.45 6.74
N ARG A 41 1.47 4.65 7.43
CA ARG A 41 1.25 5.84 8.26
C ARG A 41 2.14 5.88 9.50
N GLN A 42 2.13 4.81 10.31
CA GLN A 42 2.73 4.81 11.65
C GLN A 42 4.24 4.59 11.62
N ARG A 43 4.75 3.73 10.74
CA ARG A 43 6.18 3.41 10.67
C ARG A 43 6.94 4.33 9.72
N PHE A 44 6.30 4.72 8.61
CA PHE A 44 6.97 5.45 7.53
C PHE A 44 6.48 6.89 7.35
N GLY A 45 5.44 7.33 8.07
CA GLY A 45 4.89 8.68 7.95
C GLY A 45 4.24 8.96 6.59
N VAL A 46 3.88 7.91 5.85
CA VAL A 46 3.28 8.00 4.51
C VAL A 46 1.76 7.94 4.63
N GLU A 47 1.09 8.98 4.13
CA GLU A 47 -0.36 8.99 4.00
C GLU A 47 -0.78 8.39 2.66
N VAL A 48 -1.75 7.47 2.68
CA VAL A 48 -2.26 6.80 1.48
C VAL A 48 -3.65 7.34 1.19
N THR A 49 -3.81 7.96 0.02
CA THR A 49 -5.11 8.34 -0.52
C THR A 49 -5.38 7.54 -1.79
N PHE A 50 -6.57 6.96 -1.88
CA PHE A 50 -7.01 6.33 -3.11
C PHE A 50 -7.85 7.33 -3.89
N GLY A 51 -7.42 7.66 -5.10
CA GLY A 51 -8.24 8.46 -5.99
C GLY A 51 -9.59 7.78 -6.22
N THR A 52 -10.67 8.53 -6.05
CA THR A 52 -11.90 8.23 -6.77
C THR A 52 -11.61 8.61 -8.21
N THR A 53 -11.69 7.65 -9.13
CA THR A 53 -11.80 8.03 -10.54
C THR A 53 -13.17 8.68 -10.64
N ASP A 54 -13.24 10.00 -10.46
CA ASP A 54 -14.27 10.79 -11.11
C ASP A 54 -14.05 10.52 -12.59
N GLN A 55 -14.80 9.55 -13.12
CA GLN A 55 -14.87 9.39 -14.57
C GLN A 55 -15.31 10.76 -15.07
N PRO A 56 -14.57 11.40 -15.99
CA PRO A 56 -15.10 12.58 -16.64
C PRO A 56 -16.42 12.11 -17.26
N GLU A 57 -17.54 12.60 -16.73
CA GLU A 57 -18.84 12.42 -17.35
C GLU A 57 -18.67 13.01 -18.75
N VAL A 58 -18.43 12.16 -19.74
CA VAL A 58 -18.39 12.57 -21.12
C VAL A 58 -19.80 13.09 -21.37
N PRO A 59 -20.02 14.41 -21.58
CA PRO A 59 -21.36 14.89 -21.84
C PRO A 59 -21.86 14.14 -23.07
N ALA A 60 -23.00 13.47 -22.94
CA ALA A 60 -23.63 12.63 -23.97
C ALA A 60 -24.17 13.44 -25.17
N ASN A 61 -23.52 14.55 -25.52
CA ASN A 61 -23.89 15.42 -26.62
C ASN A 61 -23.05 15.05 -27.84
N GLY A 62 -23.46 13.97 -28.49
CA GLY A 62 -23.26 13.76 -29.93
C GLY A 62 -24.40 14.38 -30.72
#